data_AF-A0A7S0LDF0-F1
#
_entry.id   AF-A0A7S0LDF0-F1
#
_cell.length_a   1.000
_cell.length_b   1.000
_cell.length_c   1.000
_cell.angle_alpha   90.00
_cell.angle_beta   90.00
_cell.angle_gamma   90.00
#
_symmetry.space_group_name_H-M   'P 1'
#
loop_
_entity.id
_entity.type
_entity.pdbx_description
1 polymer ?
#
loop_
_entity_poly.entity_id
_entity_poly.type
_entity_poly.pdbx_seq_one_letter_code
_entity_poly.pdbx_strand_id
1 'polypeptide(L)'
;GIRPQTAVVVQSAIGTLLIALTSPPFGSWLDFNKRKPAWFACCFACAFCLLIMSVLGSNFLWIIGYTAAIFAGWFGTLATTPRLAYLEDIAIGHRRIQLASWFNFASFLAQIIWVVLLTPVVFFANEQT
;
A
#
# COMPACT_ATOMS: atom_id res chain seq x y z
N GLY A 1 -1.77 4.71 28.23
CA GLY A 1 -1.45 4.10 26.93
C GLY A 1 -2.63 4.28 26.01
N ILE A 2 -2.39 4.68 24.75
CA ILE A 2 -3.44 4.72 23.72
C ILE A 2 -3.86 3.29 23.44
N ARG A 3 -5.18 3.01 23.41
CA ARG A 3 -5.66 1.66 23.06
C ARG A 3 -5.23 1.33 21.62
N PRO A 4 -4.78 0.10 21.32
CA PRO A 4 -4.31 -0.27 19.98
C PRO A 4 -5.30 0.07 18.86
N GLN A 5 -6.60 -0.09 19.14
CA GLN A 5 -7.67 0.29 18.21
C GLN A 5 -7.67 1.78 17.84
N THR A 6 -7.42 2.67 18.82
CA THR A 6 -7.38 4.12 18.58
C THR A 6 -6.16 4.51 17.75
N ALA A 7 -5.04 3.81 17.91
CA ALA A 7 -3.83 4.05 17.12
C ALA A 7 -4.02 3.66 15.63
N VAL A 8 -4.70 2.55 15.36
CA VAL A 8 -5.04 2.11 13.98
C VAL A 8 -5.99 3.10 13.29
N VAL A 9 -6.98 3.64 14.02
CA VAL A 9 -7.91 4.63 13.46
C VAL A 9 -7.18 5.93 13.10
N VAL A 10 -6.32 6.43 13.99
CA VAL A 10 -5.53 7.66 13.74
C VAL A 10 -4.58 7.44 12.55
N GLN A 11 -3.91 6.29 12.49
CA GLN A 11 -3.05 5.92 11.37
C GLN A 11 -3.82 5.94 10.04
N SER A 12 -5.01 5.35 10.01
CA SER A 12 -5.87 5.27 8.83
C SER A 12 -6.38 6.65 8.40
N ALA A 13 -6.74 7.50 9.36
CA ALA A 13 -7.19 8.87 9.10
C ALA A 13 -6.07 9.73 8.50
N ILE A 14 -4.86 9.68 9.08
CA ILE A 14 -3.70 10.42 8.55
C ILE A 14 -3.32 9.90 7.17
N GLY A 15 -3.28 8.57 6.97
CA GLY A 15 -3.01 7.98 5.67
C GLY A 15 -4.01 8.43 4.60
N THR A 16 -5.31 8.44 4.93
CA THR A 16 -6.37 8.89 4.03
C THR A 16 -6.20 10.36 3.66
N LEU A 17 -5.89 11.21 4.64
CA LEU A 17 -5.67 12.64 4.43
C LEU A 17 -4.45 12.89 3.52
N LEU A 18 -3.35 12.17 3.74
CA LEU A 18 -2.17 12.24 2.86
C LEU A 18 -2.51 11.83 1.43
N ILE A 19 -3.23 10.74 1.24
CA ILE A 19 -3.67 10.28 -0.10
C ILE A 19 -4.54 11.36 -0.76
N ALA A 20 -5.51 11.92 -0.05
CA ALA A 20 -6.42 12.93 -0.59
C ALA A 20 -5.69 14.20 -1.04
N LEU A 21 -4.66 14.64 -0.30
CA LEU A 21 -3.89 15.83 -0.63
C LEU A 21 -2.89 15.60 -1.77
N THR A 22 -2.30 14.41 -1.84
CA THR A 22 -1.18 14.13 -2.74
C THR A 22 -1.60 13.47 -4.04
N SER A 23 -2.77 12.80 -4.10
CA SER A 23 -3.23 12.13 -5.31
C SER A 23 -3.51 13.10 -6.47
N PRO A 24 -4.16 14.28 -6.30
CA PRO A 24 -4.33 15.22 -7.41
C PRO A 24 -3.01 15.74 -8.01
N PRO A 25 -2.07 16.31 -7.22
CA PRO A 25 -0.83 16.82 -7.79
C PRO A 25 0.05 15.70 -8.34
N PHE A 26 0.01 14.49 -7.75
CA PHE A 26 0.73 13.34 -8.29
C PHE A 26 0.16 12.88 -9.63
N GLY A 27 -1.16 12.87 -9.78
CA GLY A 27 -1.83 12.62 -11.07
C GLY A 27 -1.38 13.62 -12.14
N SER A 28 -1.44 14.93 -11.83
CA SER A 28 -0.97 15.97 -12.75
C SER A 28 0.52 15.82 -13.10
N TRP A 29 1.37 15.44 -12.15
CA TRP A 29 2.79 15.21 -12.41
C TRP A 29 3.02 13.99 -13.33
N LEU A 30 2.20 12.94 -13.21
CA LEU A 30 2.27 11.76 -14.07
C LEU A 30 1.89 12.03 -15.52
N ASP A 31 1.06 13.04 -15.79
CA ASP A 31 0.71 13.43 -17.17
C ASP A 31 1.91 14.01 -17.93
N PHE A 32 2.87 14.60 -17.22
CA PHE A 32 4.09 15.17 -17.81
C PHE A 32 5.31 14.24 -17.76
N ASN A 33 5.20 13.09 -17.09
CA ASN A 33 6.33 12.19 -16.83
C ASN A 33 6.07 10.76 -17.29
N LYS A 34 7.14 9.94 -17.29
CA LYS A 34 7.02 8.53 -17.66
C LYS A 34 6.27 7.76 -16.57
N ARG A 35 5.11 7.19 -16.93
CA ARG A 35 4.19 6.48 -16.01
C ARG A 35 4.75 5.17 -15.45
N LYS A 36 5.45 4.39 -16.28
CA LYS A 36 6.06 3.10 -15.89
C LYS A 36 7.11 3.21 -14.76
N PRO A 37 8.15 4.07 -14.84
CA PRO A 37 9.13 4.19 -13.76
C PRO A 37 8.52 4.78 -12.48
N ALA A 38 7.53 5.67 -12.59
CA ALA A 38 6.82 6.19 -11.43
C ALA A 38 6.05 5.08 -10.69
N TRP A 39 5.40 4.17 -11.42
CA TRP A 39 4.76 3.00 -10.83
C TRP A 39 5.75 2.12 -10.05
N PHE A 40 6.89 1.77 -10.67
CA PHE A 40 7.93 0.99 -9.99
C PHE A 40 8.49 1.71 -8.76
N ALA A 41 8.74 3.02 -8.84
CA ALA A 41 9.22 3.81 -7.71
C ALA A 41 8.26 3.76 -6.52
N CYS A 42 6.94 3.89 -6.75
CA CYS A 42 5.94 3.76 -5.69
C CYS A 42 5.90 2.34 -5.10
N CYS A 43 6.02 1.31 -5.93
CA CYS A 43 6.09 -0.08 -5.45
C CYS A 43 7.34 -0.34 -4.60
N PHE A 44 8.51 0.14 -5.03
CA PHE A 44 9.76 0.01 -4.27
C PHE A 44 9.71 0.80 -2.96
N ALA A 45 9.18 2.03 -2.98
CA ALA A 45 9.00 2.82 -1.77
C ALA A 45 8.06 2.11 -0.77
N CYS A 46 6.96 1.54 -1.24
CA CYS A 46 6.03 0.76 -0.42
C CYS A 46 6.72 -0.50 0.18
N ALA A 47 7.41 -1.28 -0.65
CA ALA A 47 8.14 -2.47 -0.19
C ALA A 47 9.22 -2.13 0.83
N PHE A 48 9.94 -1.02 0.63
CA PHE A 48 10.94 -0.52 1.56
C PHE A 48 10.32 -0.11 2.91
N CYS A 49 9.17 0.58 2.90
CA CYS A 49 8.43 0.90 4.13
C CYS A 49 7.99 -0.37 4.88
N LEU A 50 7.54 -1.41 4.18
CA LEU A 50 7.18 -2.69 4.79
C LEU A 50 8.40 -3.41 5.39
N LEU A 51 9.56 -3.37 4.73
CA LEU A 51 10.80 -3.90 5.28
C LEU A 51 11.22 -3.17 6.55
N ILE A 52 11.20 -1.83 6.55
CA ILE A 52 11.47 -1.02 7.74
C ILE A 52 10.53 -1.42 8.88
N MET A 53 9.24 -1.59 8.59
CA MET A 53 8.25 -2.02 9.58
C MET A 53 8.58 -3.40 10.15
N SER A 54 9.00 -4.37 9.33
CA SER A 54 9.37 -5.71 9.80
C SER A 54 10.60 -5.72 10.71
N VAL A 55 11.58 -4.84 10.48
CA VAL A 55 12.84 -4.78 11.26
C VAL A 55 12.65 -3.97 12.54
N LEU A 56 11.90 -2.87 12.49
CA LEU A 56 11.73 -1.98 13.63
C LEU A 56 10.58 -2.38 14.55
N GLY A 57 9.63 -3.20 14.06
CA GLY A 57 8.51 -3.70 14.85
C GLY A 57 8.94 -4.51 16.06
N SER A 58 10.05 -5.26 15.98
CA SER A 58 10.58 -6.07 17.09
C SER A 58 11.28 -5.24 18.18
N ASN A 59 11.67 -3.99 17.91
CA ASN A 59 12.49 -3.17 18.79
C ASN A 59 11.69 -2.15 19.63
N PHE A 60 10.36 -2.31 19.76
CA PHE A 60 9.48 -1.41 20.51
C PHE A 60 9.54 0.07 20.07
N LEU A 61 10.04 0.37 18.86
CA LEU A 61 10.00 1.71 18.26
C LEU A 61 8.66 1.93 17.56
N TRP A 62 7.59 1.86 18.33
CA TRP A 62 6.19 1.90 17.84
C TRP A 62 5.93 3.12 16.96
N ILE A 63 6.45 4.31 17.30
CA ILE A 63 6.24 5.54 16.53
C ILE A 63 6.82 5.42 15.11
N ILE A 64 8.00 4.83 14.96
CA ILE A 64 8.65 4.68 13.66
C ILE A 64 7.94 3.59 12.84
N GLY A 65 7.51 2.50 13.49
CA GLY A 65 6.68 1.47 12.88
C GLY A 65 5.34 2.03 12.36
N TYR A 66 4.64 2.84 13.18
CA TYR A 66 3.40 3.51 12.77
C TYR A 66 3.63 4.45 11.59
N THR A 67 4.71 5.23 11.63
CA THR A 67 5.07 6.15 10.55
C THR A 67 5.33 5.37 9.26
N ALA A 68 6.14 4.32 9.31
CA ALA A 68 6.41 3.46 8.16
C ALA A 68 5.13 2.81 7.61
N ALA A 69 4.19 2.41 8.47
CA ALA A 69 2.93 1.83 8.07
C ALA A 69 1.99 2.85 7.38
N ILE A 70 1.98 4.12 7.82
CA ILE A 70 1.29 5.22 7.11
C ILE A 70 1.89 5.40 5.71
N PHE A 71 3.22 5.49 5.62
CA PHE A 71 3.91 5.65 4.34
C PHE A 71 3.70 4.45 3.40
N ALA A 72 3.69 3.22 3.91
CA ALA A 72 3.39 2.04 3.12
C ALA A 72 1.97 2.09 2.52
N GLY A 73 0.97 2.45 3.33
CA GLY A 73 -0.41 2.64 2.85
C GLY A 73 -0.54 3.76 1.82
N TRP A 74 0.16 4.88 2.07
CA TRP A 74 0.19 6.03 1.16
C TRP A 74 0.82 5.69 -0.20
N PHE A 75 2.02 5.11 -0.22
CA PHE A 75 2.70 4.70 -1.46
C PHE A 75 1.97 3.56 -2.17
N GLY A 76 1.40 2.60 -1.44
CA GLY A 76 0.60 1.52 -2.01
C GLY A 76 -0.63 2.04 -2.75
N THR A 77 -1.29 3.05 -2.19
CA THR A 77 -2.44 3.69 -2.84
C THR A 77 -2.00 4.54 -4.02
N LEU A 78 -0.94 5.35 -3.87
CA LEU A 78 -0.39 6.14 -4.98
C LEU A 78 0.10 5.29 -6.15
N ALA A 79 0.59 4.07 -5.91
CA ALA A 79 1.01 3.15 -6.98
C ALA A 79 -0.14 2.72 -7.90
N THR A 80 -1.39 2.84 -7.47
CA THR A 80 -2.55 2.49 -8.30
C THR A 80 -2.78 3.49 -9.44
N THR A 81 -2.55 4.78 -9.21
CA THR A 81 -2.71 5.86 -10.19
C THR A 81 -1.82 5.68 -11.45
N PRO A 82 -0.49 5.55 -11.35
CA PRO A 82 0.38 5.37 -12.52
C PRO A 82 0.17 4.00 -13.17
N ARG A 83 -0.26 2.98 -12.40
CA ARG A 83 -0.62 1.66 -12.96
C ARG A 83 -1.83 1.77 -13.88
N LEU A 84 -2.88 2.45 -13.44
CA LEU A 84 -4.08 2.68 -14.24
C LEU A 84 -3.79 3.52 -15.48
N ALA A 85 -3.01 4.59 -15.33
CA ALA A 85 -2.57 5.43 -16.46
C ALA A 85 -1.70 4.63 -17.46
N TYR A 86 -0.79 3.78 -16.98
CA TYR A 86 0.02 2.92 -17.85
C TYR A 86 -0.81 1.85 -18.58
N LEU A 87 -1.84 1.32 -17.92
CA LEU A 87 -2.81 0.40 -18.53
C LEU A 87 -3.56 1.05 -19.70
N GLU A 88 -3.90 2.34 -19.58
CA GLU A 88 -4.51 3.11 -20.67
C GLU A 88 -3.61 3.22 -21.90
N ASP A 89 -2.30 3.32 -21.69
CA ASP A 89 -1.33 3.45 -22.79
C ASP A 89 -1.11 2.15 -23.58
N ILE A 90 -1.32 0.98 -22.95
CA ILE A 90 -0.97 -0.32 -23.53
C ILE A 90 -2.19 -1.04 -24.14
N ALA A 91 -3.39 -0.80 -23.61
CA ALA A 91 -4.58 -1.57 -23.98
C ALA A 91 -5.78 -0.66 -24.27
N ILE A 92 -6.43 -0.92 -25.41
CA ILE A 92 -7.62 -0.20 -25.87
C ILE A 92 -8.85 -1.13 -25.79
N GLY A 93 -10.03 -0.57 -25.52
CA GLY A 93 -11.32 -1.27 -25.60
C GLY A 93 -11.46 -2.44 -24.61
N HIS A 94 -11.98 -3.58 -25.06
CA HIS A 94 -12.25 -4.74 -24.20
C HIS A 94 -11.01 -5.34 -23.54
N ARG A 95 -9.84 -5.25 -24.18
CA ARG A 95 -8.59 -5.78 -23.63
C ARG A 95 -8.15 -5.01 -22.38
N ARG A 96 -8.44 -3.71 -22.30
CA ARG A 96 -8.19 -2.87 -21.12
C ARG A 96 -8.99 -3.36 -19.92
N ILE A 97 -10.27 -3.65 -20.12
CA ILE A 97 -11.17 -4.12 -19.05
C ILE A 97 -10.71 -5.49 -18.53
N GLN A 98 -10.36 -6.41 -19.45
CA GLN A 98 -9.83 -7.71 -19.08
C GLN A 98 -8.52 -7.62 -18.28
N LEU A 99 -7.57 -6.79 -18.74
CA LEU A 99 -6.31 -6.57 -18.02
C LEU A 99 -6.53 -5.95 -16.65
N ALA A 100 -7.36 -4.90 -16.54
CA ALA A 100 -7.69 -4.28 -15.27
C ALA A 100 -8.36 -5.27 -14.30
N SER A 101 -9.28 -6.11 -14.80
CA SER A 101 -9.91 -7.18 -14.02
C SER A 101 -8.89 -8.20 -13.52
N TRP A 102 -7.97 -8.65 -14.36
CA TRP A 102 -6.86 -9.53 -13.98
C TRP A 102 -5.96 -8.92 -12.91
N PHE A 103 -5.61 -7.64 -13.02
CA PHE A 103 -4.82 -6.95 -12.00
C PHE A 103 -5.54 -6.83 -10.65
N ASN A 104 -6.86 -6.59 -10.67
CA ASN A 104 -7.67 -6.59 -9.45
C ASN A 104 -7.77 -7.99 -8.84
N PHE A 105 -7.98 -9.02 -9.67
CA PHE A 105 -7.98 -10.41 -9.22
C PHE A 105 -6.66 -10.79 -8.55
N ALA A 106 -5.51 -10.47 -9.17
CA ALA A 106 -4.20 -10.69 -8.58
C ALA A 106 -4.02 -9.95 -7.23
N SER A 107 -4.55 -8.72 -7.12
CA SER A 107 -4.53 -7.96 -5.87
C SER A 107 -5.34 -8.62 -4.76
N PHE A 108 -6.56 -9.10 -5.06
CA PHE A 108 -7.38 -9.82 -4.09
C PHE A 108 -6.74 -11.15 -3.68
N LEU A 109 -6.18 -11.89 -4.64
CA LEU A 109 -5.48 -13.13 -4.37
C LEU A 109 -4.28 -12.90 -3.43
N ALA A 110 -3.49 -11.84 -3.66
CA ALA A 110 -2.38 -11.48 -2.78
C ALA A 110 -2.86 -11.13 -1.36
N GLN A 111 -3.99 -10.44 -1.21
CA GLN A 111 -4.57 -10.14 0.10
C GLN A 111 -5.04 -11.41 0.82
N ILE A 112 -5.66 -12.35 0.10
CA ILE A 112 -6.08 -13.64 0.68
C ILE A 112 -4.87 -14.42 1.17
N ILE A 113 -3.83 -14.54 0.33
CA ILE A 113 -2.59 -15.22 0.71
C ILE A 113 -1.98 -14.55 1.95
N TRP A 114 -1.93 -13.22 1.98
CA TRP A 114 -1.43 -12.47 3.14
C TRP A 114 -2.22 -12.79 4.41
N VAL A 115 -3.56 -12.76 4.37
CA VAL A 115 -4.41 -13.09 5.52
C VAL A 115 -4.16 -14.51 6.00
N VAL A 116 -4.12 -15.48 5.09
CA VAL A 116 -3.87 -16.89 5.42
C VAL A 116 -2.49 -17.09 6.06
N LEU A 117 -1.46 -16.37 5.62
CA LEU A 117 -0.13 -16.42 6.22
C LEU A 117 -0.06 -15.71 7.57
N LEU A 118 -0.82 -14.62 7.75
CA LEU A 118 -0.81 -13.82 8.98
C LEU A 118 -1.62 -14.47 10.11
N THR A 119 -2.73 -15.14 9.80
CA THR A 119 -3.63 -15.72 10.82
C THR A 119 -2.92 -16.66 11.80
N PRO A 120 -2.10 -17.64 11.37
CA PRO A 120 -1.37 -18.52 12.30
C PRO A 120 -0.39 -17.75 13.17
N VAL A 121 0.32 -16.77 12.61
CA VAL A 121 1.30 -15.95 13.34
C VAL A 121 0.65 -15.19 14.48
N VAL A 122 -0.54 -14.60 14.23
CA VAL A 122 -1.30 -13.90 15.27
C VAL A 122 -1.84 -14.85 16.33
N PHE A 123 -2.29 -16.05 15.94
CA PHE A 123 -2.73 -17.08 16.89
C PHE A 123 -1.60 -17.52 17.83
N PHE A 124 -0.44 -17.89 17.29
CA PHE A 124 0.72 -18.29 18.10
C PHE A 124 1.26 -17.16 18.97
N ALA A 125 1.22 -15.91 18.50
CA ALA A 125 1.67 -14.76 19.27
C ALA A 125 0.77 -14.48 20.49
N ASN A 126 -0.54 -14.71 20.38
CA ASN A 126 -1.49 -14.48 21.48
C ASN A 126 -1.51 -15.60 22.53
N GLU A 127 -1.06 -16.81 22.21
CA GLU A 127 -0.94 -17.90 23.19
C GLU A 127 0.26 -17.75 24.13
N GLN A 128 1.23 -16.88 23.81
CA GLN A 128 2.43 -16.63 24.61
C GLN A 128 2.30 -15.47 25.60
N THR A 129 1.14 -14.79 25.63
CA THR A 129 0.82 -13.68 26.56
C THR A 129 -0.32 -14.07 27.50
#